data_AF-A0A7X5N2C8-F1
#
_entry.id   AF-A0A7X5N2C8-F1
#
_cell.length_a   1.000
_cell.length_b   1.000
_cell.length_c   1.000
_cell.angle_alpha   90.00
_cell.angle_beta   90.00
_cell.angle_gamma   90.00
#
_symmetry.space_group_name_H-M   'P 1'
#
loop_
_entity.id
_entity.type
_entity.pdbx_description
1 polymer ?
#
loop_
_entity_poly.entity_id
_entity_poly.type
_entity_poly.pdbx_seq_one_letter_code
_entity_poly.pdbx_strand_id
1 'polypeptide(L)'
;PGLLNGQLQQALQPHGLFWPPDPSSADICSVGGNLATNAGGPRAVKYGATRDNVLGLVAVTGTGEVIRCGGAYTKNSTGYDLTHLLVGSEGTLAIIVEATLKLTPRAVAQAGVRALYRDAASAAAAVSRIMAQPTTP
;
A
#
# COMPACT_ATOMS: atom_id res chain seq x y z
N PRO A 1 0.10 15.33 -3.47
CA PRO A 1 -0.01 14.14 -2.59
C PRO A 1 0.90 14.22 -1.34
N GLY A 2 0.87 15.37 -0.65
CA GLY A 2 1.66 15.62 0.56
C GLY A 2 0.95 15.22 1.85
N LEU A 3 -0.31 14.75 1.77
CA LEU A 3 -1.07 14.26 2.91
C LEU A 3 -0.29 13.17 3.63
N LEU A 4 -0.15 13.28 4.95
CA LEU A 4 0.52 12.26 5.75
C LEU A 4 -0.33 11.00 5.84
N ASN A 5 0.33 9.84 5.88
CA ASN A 5 -0.36 8.56 5.97
C ASN A 5 -1.29 8.52 7.19
N GLY A 6 -0.82 8.95 8.36
CA GLY A 6 -1.63 9.02 9.58
C GLY A 6 -2.86 9.90 9.45
N GLN A 7 -2.73 11.07 8.78
CA GLN A 7 -3.86 11.97 8.52
C GLN A 7 -4.88 11.33 7.58
N LEU A 8 -4.43 10.61 6.54
CA LEU A 8 -5.32 9.84 5.67
C LEU A 8 -6.08 8.78 6.48
N GLN A 9 -5.41 8.01 7.34
CA GLN A 9 -6.07 6.99 8.16
C GLN A 9 -7.16 7.61 9.05
N GLN A 10 -6.87 8.75 9.69
CA GLN A 10 -7.83 9.47 10.52
C GLN A 10 -9.06 9.92 9.71
N ALA A 11 -8.84 10.49 8.52
CA ALA A 11 -9.91 10.93 7.63
C ALA A 11 -10.82 9.78 7.16
N LEU A 12 -10.29 8.56 7.06
CA LEU A 12 -11.04 7.38 6.63
C LEU A 12 -11.84 6.70 7.76
N GLN A 13 -11.52 6.97 9.03
CA GLN A 13 -12.19 6.32 10.17
C GLN A 13 -13.72 6.48 10.17
N PRO A 14 -14.29 7.68 9.93
CA PRO A 14 -15.75 7.85 9.94
C PRO A 14 -16.48 7.05 8.86
N HIS A 15 -15.75 6.67 7.79
CA HIS A 15 -16.29 5.89 6.68
C HIS A 15 -16.18 4.39 6.90
N GLY A 16 -15.59 3.94 8.02
CA GLY A 16 -15.34 2.51 8.25
C GLY A 16 -14.32 1.91 7.28
N LEU A 17 -13.49 2.76 6.65
CA LEU A 17 -12.50 2.37 5.66
C LEU A 17 -11.09 2.63 6.20
N PHE A 18 -10.09 2.02 5.56
CA PHE A 18 -8.68 2.34 5.76
C PHE A 18 -7.89 2.14 4.45
N TRP A 19 -6.73 2.80 4.35
CA TRP A 19 -5.76 2.51 3.30
C TRP A 19 -4.74 1.49 3.83
N PRO A 20 -4.56 0.31 3.22
CA PRO A 20 -3.83 -0.76 3.90
C PRO A 20 -2.35 -0.57 4.24
N PRO A 21 -1.53 0.07 3.38
CA PRO A 21 -0.12 0.30 3.67
C PRO A 21 0.10 1.03 5.00
N ASP A 22 0.89 0.40 5.88
CA ASP A 22 1.12 0.85 7.25
C ASP A 22 2.61 0.94 7.61
N PRO A 23 3.40 1.76 6.89
CA PRO A 23 4.80 1.97 7.25
C PRO A 23 4.91 2.51 8.68
N SER A 24 5.94 2.07 9.43
CA SER A 24 6.15 2.50 10.82
C SER A 24 6.36 4.01 10.97
N SER A 25 6.64 4.71 9.86
CA SER A 25 6.75 6.17 9.76
C SER A 25 5.42 6.87 9.45
N ALA A 26 4.26 6.23 9.65
CA ALA A 26 2.96 6.74 9.22
C ALA A 26 2.66 8.19 9.64
N ASP A 27 3.18 8.62 10.79
CA ASP A 27 2.98 9.97 11.33
C ASP A 27 3.79 11.06 10.60
N ILE A 28 4.77 10.68 9.78
CA ILE A 28 5.68 11.60 9.08
C ILE A 28 5.80 11.36 7.58
N CYS A 29 5.50 10.15 7.09
CA CYS A 29 5.57 9.86 5.66
C CYS A 29 4.30 10.30 4.93
N SER A 30 4.50 10.88 3.74
CA SER A 30 3.41 11.28 2.86
C SER A 30 2.93 10.11 2.00
N VAL A 31 1.67 10.16 1.57
CA VAL A 31 1.11 9.18 0.63
C VAL A 31 1.93 9.13 -0.67
N GLY A 32 2.34 10.29 -1.20
CA GLY A 32 3.18 10.36 -2.39
C GLY A 32 4.55 9.71 -2.20
N GLY A 33 5.20 9.93 -1.05
CA GLY A 33 6.47 9.28 -0.71
C GLY A 33 6.33 7.76 -0.60
N ASN A 34 5.28 7.28 0.08
CA ASN A 34 5.00 5.86 0.21
C ASN A 34 4.76 5.19 -1.16
N LEU A 35 4.11 5.89 -2.10
CA LEU A 35 3.93 5.40 -3.47
C LEU A 35 5.25 5.43 -4.24
N ALA A 36 6.04 6.51 -4.14
CA ALA A 36 7.32 6.63 -4.81
C ALA A 36 8.31 5.52 -4.39
N THR A 37 8.26 5.05 -3.15
CA THR A 37 9.17 4.01 -2.63
C THR A 37 8.58 2.61 -2.60
N ASN A 38 7.36 2.41 -3.10
CA ASN A 38 6.60 1.17 -2.94
C ASN A 38 6.56 0.66 -1.48
N ALA A 39 6.25 1.56 -0.54
CA ALA A 39 6.31 1.27 0.88
C ALA A 39 5.41 0.07 1.27
N GLY A 40 6.00 -0.84 2.05
CA GLY A 40 5.29 -1.91 2.74
C GLY A 40 4.95 -1.55 4.18
N GLY A 41 4.71 -2.57 4.98
CA GLY A 41 4.46 -2.47 6.42
C GLY A 41 4.05 -3.81 7.01
N PRO A 42 3.80 -3.89 8.32
CA PRO A 42 3.35 -5.12 8.99
C PRO A 42 2.13 -5.78 8.35
N ARG A 43 1.24 -5.00 7.74
CA ARG A 43 0.02 -5.50 7.06
C ARG A 43 0.26 -6.03 5.65
N ALA A 44 1.47 -5.85 5.09
CA ALA A 44 1.74 -6.20 3.70
C ALA A 44 1.55 -7.69 3.39
N VAL A 45 1.72 -8.56 4.38
CA VAL A 45 1.47 -10.01 4.23
C VAL A 45 0.03 -10.27 3.75
N LYS A 46 -0.96 -9.54 4.29
CA LYS A 46 -2.37 -9.70 3.94
C LYS A 46 -2.84 -8.78 2.82
N TYR A 47 -2.34 -7.55 2.79
CA TYR A 47 -2.88 -6.49 1.94
C TYR A 47 -1.94 -5.98 0.85
N GLY A 48 -0.70 -6.47 0.79
CA GLY A 48 0.32 -5.99 -0.15
C GLY A 48 0.92 -4.63 0.23
N ALA A 49 1.76 -4.11 -0.66
CA ALA A 49 2.44 -2.82 -0.52
C ALA A 49 1.60 -1.67 -1.12
N THR A 50 2.15 -0.45 -1.19
CA THR A 50 1.45 0.66 -1.84
C THR A 50 1.11 0.40 -3.31
N ARG A 51 1.94 -0.38 -4.03
CA ARG A 51 1.63 -0.84 -5.40
C ARG A 51 0.29 -1.57 -5.49
N ASP A 52 -0.03 -2.43 -4.53
CA ASP A 52 -1.27 -3.21 -4.54
C ASP A 52 -2.51 -2.40 -4.13
N ASN A 53 -2.28 -1.19 -3.59
CA ASN A 53 -3.28 -0.34 -2.95
C ASN A 53 -3.46 1.03 -3.63
N VAL A 54 -3.07 1.14 -4.90
CA VAL A 54 -3.31 2.31 -5.76
C VAL A 54 -4.07 1.89 -7.01
N LEU A 55 -4.98 2.76 -7.48
CA LEU A 55 -5.79 2.53 -8.68
C LEU A 55 -5.41 3.47 -9.83
N GLY A 56 -4.89 4.66 -9.50
CA GLY A 56 -4.47 5.64 -10.49
C GLY A 56 -3.57 6.73 -9.90
N LEU A 57 -2.79 7.35 -10.76
CA LEU A 57 -1.86 8.42 -10.43
C LEU A 57 -1.94 9.57 -11.43
N VAL A 58 -1.76 10.77 -10.92
CA VAL A 58 -1.42 11.95 -11.72
C VAL A 58 -0.01 12.36 -11.32
N ALA A 59 0.86 12.56 -12.29
CA ALA A 59 2.25 12.91 -12.06
C ALA A 59 2.74 13.97 -13.04
N VAL A 60 3.79 14.70 -12.65
CA VAL A 60 4.48 15.70 -13.48
C VAL A 60 5.86 15.14 -13.84
N THR A 61 6.13 14.99 -15.13
CA THR A 61 7.41 14.45 -15.64
C THR A 61 8.55 15.47 -15.52
N GLY A 62 9.78 15.03 -15.81
CA GLY A 62 10.95 15.93 -15.84
C GLY A 62 10.86 17.06 -16.89
N THR A 63 9.99 16.94 -17.89
CA THR A 63 9.73 18.01 -18.87
C THR A 63 8.62 18.98 -18.43
N GLY A 64 8.01 18.74 -17.26
CA GLY A 64 6.88 19.54 -16.75
C GLY A 64 5.51 19.11 -17.29
N GLU A 65 5.44 18.03 -18.07
CA GLU A 65 4.17 17.52 -18.60
C GLU A 65 3.38 16.76 -17.52
N VAL A 66 2.05 16.98 -17.49
CA VAL A 66 1.14 16.23 -16.62
C VAL A 66 0.71 14.95 -17.31
N ILE A 67 1.01 13.81 -16.69
CA ILE A 67 0.55 12.49 -17.11
C ILE A 67 -0.51 11.95 -16.15
N ARG A 68 -1.48 11.21 -16.71
CA ARG A 68 -2.55 10.54 -15.95
C ARG A 68 -2.55 9.07 -16.33
N CYS A 69 -2.50 8.20 -15.33
CA CYS A 69 -2.48 6.75 -15.55
C CYS A 69 -3.38 6.04 -14.53
N GLY A 70 -4.05 4.99 -14.97
CA GLY A 70 -5.07 4.31 -14.16
C GLY A 70 -6.31 5.17 -13.92
N GLY A 71 -7.10 4.82 -12.90
CA GLY A 71 -8.34 5.51 -12.58
C GLY A 71 -9.15 4.77 -11.52
N ALA A 72 -10.40 5.17 -11.30
CA ALA A 72 -11.27 4.60 -10.26
C ALA A 72 -11.86 3.23 -10.62
N TYR A 73 -11.02 2.30 -11.08
CA TYR A 73 -11.39 0.95 -11.50
C TYR A 73 -10.36 -0.06 -11.03
N THR A 74 -10.81 -1.26 -10.67
CA THR A 74 -9.95 -2.33 -10.14
C THR A 74 -9.24 -3.12 -11.23
N LYS A 75 -9.70 -3.02 -12.48
CA LYS A 75 -9.09 -3.67 -13.64
C LYS A 75 -8.95 -2.64 -14.76
N ASN A 76 -7.75 -2.56 -15.30
CA ASN A 76 -7.46 -1.82 -16.51
C ASN A 76 -6.65 -2.70 -17.47
N SER A 77 -7.04 -2.75 -18.74
CA SER A 77 -6.35 -3.52 -19.78
C SER A 77 -6.01 -2.68 -21.00
N THR A 78 -5.95 -1.36 -20.86
CA THR A 78 -5.58 -0.45 -21.94
C THR A 78 -4.10 -0.07 -21.85
N GLY A 79 -3.30 -0.68 -22.74
CA GLY A 79 -1.87 -0.36 -22.89
C GLY A 79 -1.01 -0.78 -21.70
N TYR A 80 0.07 -0.04 -21.47
CA TYR A 80 1.03 -0.32 -20.40
C TYR A 80 0.57 0.23 -19.05
N ASP A 81 0.95 -0.48 -17.99
CA ASP A 81 0.67 -0.10 -16.62
C ASP A 81 1.65 0.98 -16.12
N LEU A 82 1.45 2.21 -16.60
CA LEU A 82 2.26 3.36 -16.20
C LEU A 82 2.06 3.72 -14.73
N THR A 83 0.91 3.40 -14.14
CA THR A 83 0.63 3.60 -12.71
C THR A 83 1.66 2.83 -11.88
N HIS A 84 1.82 1.55 -12.18
CA HIS A 84 2.77 0.70 -11.49
C HIS A 84 4.22 0.90 -11.95
N LEU A 85 4.48 1.52 -13.11
CA LEU A 85 5.82 1.97 -13.46
C LEU A 85 6.29 3.12 -12.54
N LEU A 86 5.38 4.03 -12.17
CA LEU A 86 5.69 5.17 -11.32
C LEU A 86 5.80 4.80 -9.84
N VAL A 87 5.06 3.79 -9.38
CA VAL A 87 5.21 3.26 -8.01
C VAL A 87 6.57 2.57 -7.87
N GLY A 88 7.34 2.96 -6.86
CA GLY A 88 8.72 2.46 -6.68
C GLY A 88 9.76 3.18 -7.54
N SER A 89 9.39 4.24 -8.27
CA SER A 89 10.35 5.03 -9.07
C SER A 89 11.29 5.91 -8.25
N GLU A 90 11.06 6.02 -6.93
CA GLU A 90 11.82 6.86 -6.01
C GLU A 90 11.89 8.34 -6.44
N GLY A 91 10.89 8.81 -7.20
CA GLY A 91 10.81 10.18 -7.72
C GLY A 91 11.74 10.46 -8.91
N THR A 92 12.38 9.44 -9.48
CA THR A 92 13.32 9.61 -10.60
C THR A 92 12.65 9.75 -11.97
N LEU A 93 11.41 9.27 -12.12
CA LEU A 93 10.67 9.29 -13.39
C LEU A 93 9.69 10.47 -13.49
N ALA A 94 9.01 10.79 -12.39
CA ALA A 94 8.03 11.86 -12.30
C ALA A 94 7.74 12.21 -10.83
N ILE A 95 7.22 13.40 -10.58
CA ILE A 95 6.69 13.82 -9.29
C ILE A 95 5.19 13.47 -9.25
N ILE A 96 4.81 12.54 -8.39
CA ILE A 96 3.40 12.23 -8.15
C ILE A 96 2.73 13.46 -7.54
N VAL A 97 1.59 13.89 -8.08
CA VAL A 97 0.81 15.05 -7.59
C VAL A 97 -0.57 14.68 -7.05
N GLU A 98 -1.21 13.64 -7.58
CA GLU A 98 -2.49 13.10 -7.09
C GLU A 98 -2.49 11.57 -7.15
N ALA A 99 -3.29 10.93 -6.30
CA ALA A 99 -3.45 9.47 -6.29
C ALA A 99 -4.90 9.08 -6.03
N THR A 100 -5.40 8.10 -6.78
CA THR A 100 -6.63 7.39 -6.49
C THR A 100 -6.28 6.11 -5.76
N LEU A 101 -6.66 6.00 -4.49
CA LEU A 101 -6.26 4.90 -3.62
C LEU A 101 -7.33 3.81 -3.57
N LYS A 102 -6.90 2.56 -3.45
CA LYS A 102 -7.78 1.42 -3.17
C LYS A 102 -8.00 1.34 -1.66
N LEU A 103 -9.22 1.63 -1.22
CA LEU A 103 -9.60 1.58 0.19
C LEU A 103 -10.19 0.22 0.55
N THR A 104 -9.98 -0.20 1.80
CA THR A 104 -10.47 -1.48 2.31
C THR A 104 -11.41 -1.26 3.51
N PRO A 105 -12.50 -2.03 3.66
CA PRO A 105 -13.32 -2.00 4.86
C PRO A 105 -12.53 -2.41 6.10
N ARG A 106 -12.70 -1.69 7.22
CA ARG A 106 -12.12 -2.09 8.50
C ARG A 106 -12.72 -3.43 8.95
N ALA A 107 -11.87 -4.30 9.49
CA ALA A 107 -12.32 -5.56 10.04
C ALA A 107 -13.27 -5.33 11.23
N VAL A 108 -14.37 -6.10 11.28
CA VAL A 108 -15.36 -6.02 12.38
C VAL A 108 -14.76 -6.47 13.71
N ALA A 109 -13.77 -7.37 13.68
CA ALA A 109 -13.05 -7.86 14.85
C ALA A 109 -11.56 -8.06 14.52
N GLN A 110 -10.71 -7.85 15.52
CA GLN A 110 -9.27 -8.09 15.45
C GLN A 110 -8.81 -8.79 16.72
N ALA A 111 -7.92 -9.76 16.59
CA ALA A 111 -7.31 -10.47 17.71
C ALA A 111 -5.82 -10.68 17.44
N GLY A 112 -5.00 -10.58 18.49
CA GLY A 112 -3.57 -10.89 18.44
C GLY A 112 -3.28 -12.24 19.08
N VAL A 113 -2.41 -13.03 18.46
CA VAL A 113 -1.93 -14.32 19.00
C VAL A 113 -0.40 -14.28 19.06
N ARG A 114 0.17 -14.76 20.16
CA ARG A 114 1.61 -14.96 20.32
C ARG A 114 1.90 -16.44 20.56
N ALA A 115 2.67 -17.04 19.66
CA ALA A 115 3.17 -18.40 19.82
C ALA A 115 4.67 -18.36 20.19
N LEU A 116 5.06 -19.18 21.16
CA LEU A 116 6.46 -19.34 21.58
C LEU A 116 7.02 -20.64 20.98
N TYR A 117 8.24 -20.56 20.45
CA TYR A 117 8.93 -21.69 19.85
C TYR A 117 10.29 -21.87 20.54
N ARG A 118 10.77 -23.11 20.57
CA ARG A 118 12.05 -23.48 21.16
C ARG A 118 13.26 -22.86 20.45
N ASP A 119 13.15 -22.64 19.14
CA ASP A 119 14.21 -22.11 18.28
C ASP A 119 13.64 -21.44 17.02
N ALA A 120 14.51 -20.70 16.32
CA ALA A 120 14.14 -19.98 15.10
C ALA A 120 13.69 -20.91 13.95
N ALA A 121 14.27 -22.12 13.87
CA ALA A 121 13.90 -23.09 12.83
C ALA A 121 12.45 -23.57 12.99
N SER A 122 12.04 -23.87 14.22
CA SER A 122 10.67 -24.27 14.57
C SER A 122 9.67 -23.14 14.28
N ALA A 123 10.05 -21.90 14.57
CA ALA A 123 9.24 -20.72 14.27
C ALA A 123 9.08 -20.51 12.75
N ALA A 124 10.17 -20.59 11.98
CA ALA A 124 10.15 -20.46 10.54
C ALA A 124 9.27 -21.54 9.88
N ALA A 125 9.37 -22.79 10.32
CA ALA A 125 8.52 -23.87 9.84
C ALA A 125 7.03 -23.61 10.10
N ALA A 126 6.69 -22.98 11.23
CA ALA A 126 5.30 -22.59 11.53
C ALA A 126 4.80 -21.48 10.61
N VAL A 127 5.63 -20.45 10.33
CA VAL A 127 5.31 -19.40 9.36
C VAL A 127 5.01 -20.00 7.99
N SER A 128 5.86 -20.90 7.49
CA SER A 128 5.64 -21.57 6.21
C SER A 128 4.32 -22.35 6.17
N ARG A 129 3.96 -23.07 7.26
CA ARG A 129 2.68 -23.78 7.34
C ARG A 129 1.49 -22.83 7.31
N ILE A 130 1.56 -21.69 8.01
CA ILE A 130 0.47 -20.69 8.03
C ILE A 130 0.32 -20.05 6.65
N MET A 131 1.42 -19.69 5.99
CA MET A 131 1.37 -19.09 4.64
C MET A 131 0.90 -20.06 3.56
N ALA A 132 1.00 -21.37 3.79
CA ALA A 132 0.46 -22.40 2.90
C ALA A 132 -1.06 -22.60 3.05
N GLN A 133 -1.70 -21.96 4.03
CA GLN A 133 -3.16 -22.02 4.20
C GLN A 133 -3.85 -21.08 3.20
N PRO A 134 -5.11 -21.39 2.82
CA PRO A 134 -5.87 -20.55 1.90
C PRO A 134 -6.24 -19.17 2.47
N THR A 135 -6.08 -18.97 3.78
CA THR A 135 -6.41 -17.72 4.46
C THR A 135 -5.17 -17.12 5.08
N THR A 136 -4.77 -15.96 4.57
CA THR A 136 -3.68 -15.19 5.14
C THR A 136 -4.16 -14.47 6.41
N PRO A 137 -3.42 -14.58 7.53
CA PRO A 137 -3.72 -13.88 8.79
C PRO A 137 -3.94 -12.37 8.58
#